data_AF-A0A8T4UXY5-F1
#
_entry.id   AF-A0A8T4UXY5-F1
#
_cell.length_a   1.000
_cell.length_b   1.000
_cell.length_c   1.000
_cell.angle_alpha   90.00
_cell.angle_beta   90.00
_cell.angle_gamma   90.00
#
_symmetry.space_group_name_H-M   'P 1'
#
loop_
_entity.id
_entity.type
_entity.pdbx_description
1 polymer ?
#
loop_
_entity_poly.entity_id
_entity_poly.type
_entity_poly.pdbx_seq_one_letter_code
_entity_poly.pdbx_strand_id
1 'polypeptide(L)'
;MNNQITPQKLSKYFEVTKKAFELANDSKNKLNLKTERADFIDMIERYIKDAEHFEKKGEIVDAFAALNYAHGWLDAGARLGLFDVHDSKLFTVD
;
A
#
# COMPACT_ATOMS: atom_id res chain seq x y z
N MET A 1 -4.42 -19.19 -16.25
CA MET A 1 -4.17 -18.36 -15.06
C MET A 1 -2.76 -18.64 -14.61
N ASN A 2 -1.98 -17.61 -14.26
CA ASN A 2 -0.61 -17.80 -13.79
C ASN A 2 -0.63 -17.83 -12.25
N ASN A 3 -0.37 -19.00 -11.66
CA ASN A 3 -0.54 -19.25 -10.22
C ASN A 3 0.76 -19.04 -9.41
N GLN A 4 1.78 -18.45 -10.02
CA GLN A 4 3.07 -18.20 -9.39
C GLN A 4 3.28 -16.70 -9.17
N ILE A 5 3.87 -16.35 -8.03
CA ILE A 5 4.42 -15.02 -7.79
C ILE A 5 5.85 -15.03 -8.33
N THR A 6 6.13 -14.17 -9.31
CA THR A 6 7.48 -14.01 -9.88
C THR A 6 8.16 -12.78 -9.31
N PRO A 7 9.51 -12.70 -9.33
CA PRO A 7 10.22 -11.48 -8.93
C PRO A 7 9.77 -10.23 -9.69
N GLN A 8 9.46 -10.37 -10.99
CA GLN A 8 8.96 -9.25 -11.80
C GLN A 8 7.58 -8.79 -11.32
N LYS A 9 6.70 -9.73 -10.94
CA LYS A 9 5.39 -9.40 -10.37
C LYS A 9 5.53 -8.73 -9.01
N LEU A 10 6.42 -9.24 -8.15
CA LEU A 10 6.70 -8.65 -6.84
C LEU A 10 7.23 -7.22 -6.97
N SER A 11 8.22 -7.00 -7.84
CA SER A 11 8.79 -5.68 -8.14
C SER A 11 7.74 -4.68 -8.60
N LYS A 12 6.83 -5.10 -9.50
CA LYS A 12 5.70 -4.27 -9.92
C LYS A 12 4.78 -3.88 -8.75
N TYR A 13 4.52 -4.79 -7.82
CA TYR A 13 3.67 -4.50 -6.66
C TYR A 13 4.35 -3.57 -5.66
N PHE A 14 5.68 -3.66 -5.50
CA PHE A 14 6.45 -2.67 -4.75
C PHE A 14 6.30 -1.27 -5.36
N GLU A 15 6.50 -1.15 -6.67
CA GLU A 15 6.37 0.13 -7.38
C GLU A 15 4.98 0.76 -7.17
N VAL A 16 3.93 -0.02 -7.45
CA VAL A 16 2.54 0.43 -7.32
C VAL A 16 2.23 0.85 -5.88
N THR A 17 2.61 0.03 -4.90
CA THR A 17 2.30 0.28 -3.48
C THR A 17 3.06 1.47 -2.92
N LYS A 18 4.36 1.60 -3.25
CA LYS A 18 5.17 2.74 -2.80
C LYS A 18 4.68 4.05 -3.42
N LYS A 19 4.36 4.05 -4.70
CA LYS A 19 3.80 5.22 -5.38
C LYS A 19 2.45 5.65 -4.77
N ALA A 20 1.57 4.69 -4.50
CA ALA A 20 0.31 4.96 -3.82
C ALA A 20 0.53 5.50 -2.40
N PHE A 21 1.49 4.95 -1.66
CA PHE A 21 1.85 5.44 -0.33
C PHE A 21 2.36 6.88 -0.33
N GLU A 22 3.24 7.24 -1.26
CA GLU A 22 3.73 8.62 -1.42
C GLU A 22 2.57 9.60 -1.64
N LEU A 23 1.68 9.28 -2.60
CA LEU A 23 0.51 10.12 -2.89
C LEU A 23 -0.43 10.24 -1.68
N ALA A 24 -0.69 9.12 -0.98
CA ALA A 24 -1.53 9.12 0.21
C ALA A 24 -0.91 9.95 1.34
N ASN A 25 0.41 9.83 1.56
CA ASN A 25 1.12 10.55 2.60
C ASN A 25 1.13 12.07 2.38
N ASP A 26 1.26 12.50 1.12
CA ASP A 26 1.25 13.92 0.74
C ASP A 26 -0.16 14.52 0.60
N SER A 27 -1.21 13.66 0.61
CA SER A 27 -2.59 14.09 0.46
C SER A 27 -3.17 14.77 1.71
N LYS A 28 -4.20 15.59 1.49
CA LYS A 28 -4.99 16.21 2.55
C LYS A 28 -5.86 15.17 3.27
N ASN A 29 -6.24 15.48 4.51
CA ASN A 29 -7.24 14.71 5.28
C ASN A 29 -8.60 15.42 5.20
N LYS A 30 -9.63 14.79 4.63
CA LYS A 30 -10.96 15.38 4.50
C LYS A 30 -11.81 15.27 5.78
N LEU A 31 -11.49 14.35 6.69
CA LEU A 31 -12.35 13.96 7.81
C LEU A 31 -11.95 14.53 9.18
N ASN A 32 -10.87 15.29 9.28
CA ASN A 32 -10.27 15.75 10.55
C ASN A 32 -9.94 14.60 11.55
N LEU A 33 -9.81 13.37 11.04
CA LEU A 33 -9.43 12.16 11.78
C LEU A 33 -7.90 12.01 11.75
N LYS A 34 -7.20 12.80 12.56
CA LYS A 34 -5.73 12.88 12.50
C LYS A 34 -5.04 11.63 13.05
N THR A 35 -5.55 11.08 14.14
CA THR A 35 -5.00 9.89 14.79
C THR A 35 -5.15 8.68 13.87
N GLU A 36 -6.36 8.47 13.34
CA GLU A 36 -6.67 7.36 12.46
C GLU A 36 -5.86 7.45 11.16
N ARG A 37 -5.69 8.65 10.61
CA ARG A 37 -4.80 8.83 9.45
C ARG A 37 -3.36 8.46 9.80
N ALA A 38 -2.86 8.86 10.96
CA ALA A 38 -1.50 8.52 11.39
C ALA A 38 -1.34 7.01 11.58
N ASP A 39 -2.32 6.35 12.19
CA ASP A 39 -2.33 4.89 12.36
C ASP A 39 -2.34 4.16 11.00
N PHE A 40 -3.13 4.64 10.04
CA PHE A 40 -3.11 4.09 8.68
C PHE A 40 -1.72 4.22 8.03
N ILE A 41 -1.11 5.40 8.11
CA ILE A 41 0.21 5.68 7.53
C ILE A 41 1.28 4.79 8.16
N ASP A 42 1.31 4.69 9.49
CA ASP A 42 2.26 3.82 10.22
C ASP A 42 2.10 2.36 9.82
N MET A 43 0.86 1.88 9.73
CA MET A 43 0.58 0.50 9.32
C MET A 43 1.02 0.24 7.87
N ILE A 44 0.72 1.14 6.94
CA ILE A 44 1.16 1.00 5.54
C ILE A 44 2.69 0.93 5.47
N GLU A 45 3.38 1.85 6.15
CA GLU A 45 4.85 1.89 6.16
C GLU A 45 5.46 0.62 6.76
N ARG A 46 4.92 0.12 7.87
CA ARG A 46 5.35 -1.14 8.51
C ARG A 46 5.25 -2.33 7.57
N TYR A 47 4.12 -2.49 6.87
CA TYR A 47 3.95 -3.61 5.95
C TYR A 47 4.78 -3.48 4.67
N ILE A 48 5.10 -2.26 4.21
CA ILE A 48 6.09 -2.06 3.15
C ILE A 48 7.48 -2.52 3.64
N LYS A 49 7.87 -2.16 4.87
CA LYS A 49 9.15 -2.61 5.46
C LYS A 49 9.21 -4.12 5.65
N ASP A 50 8.11 -4.74 6.08
CA ASP A 50 8.01 -6.20 6.18
C ASP A 50 8.18 -6.86 4.82
N ALA A 51 7.55 -6.30 3.77
CA ALA A 51 7.73 -6.81 2.42
C ALA A 51 9.19 -6.74 1.96
N GLU A 52 9.89 -5.64 2.21
CA GLU A 52 11.31 -5.50 1.89
C GLU A 52 12.18 -6.50 2.65
N HIS A 53 11.83 -6.79 3.91
CA HIS A 53 12.50 -7.80 4.72
C HIS A 53 12.32 -9.21 4.17
N PHE A 54 11.09 -9.58 3.81
CA PHE A 54 10.79 -10.87 3.19
C PHE A 54 11.44 -11.03 1.83
N GLU A 55 11.46 -9.97 1.01
CA GLU A 55 12.15 -9.98 -0.29
C GLU A 55 13.65 -10.26 -0.13
N LYS A 56 14.33 -9.61 0.83
CA LYS A 56 15.76 -9.82 1.10
C LYS A 56 16.09 -11.26 1.52
N LYS A 57 15.11 -11.99 2.08
CA LYS A 57 15.23 -13.41 2.45
C LYS A 57 14.86 -14.38 1.33
N GLY A 58 14.35 -13.89 0.20
CA GLY A 58 13.81 -14.71 -0.87
C GLY A 58 12.40 -15.26 -0.59
N GLU A 59 11.74 -14.77 0.45
CA GLU A 59 10.39 -15.16 0.87
C GLU A 59 9.34 -14.39 0.03
N ILE A 60 9.35 -14.62 -1.29
CA ILE A 60 8.61 -13.79 -2.26
C ILE A 60 7.09 -13.82 -2.10
N VAL A 61 6.53 -14.90 -1.57
CA VAL A 61 5.08 -15.03 -1.31
C VAL A 61 4.69 -14.16 -0.12
N ASP A 62 5.48 -14.17 0.94
CA ASP A 62 5.25 -13.36 2.13
C ASP A 62 5.46 -11.87 1.84
N ALA A 63 6.47 -11.53 1.04
CA ALA A 63 6.68 -10.17 0.55
C ALA A 63 5.47 -9.66 -0.25
N PHE A 64 4.95 -10.51 -1.14
CA PHE A 64 3.76 -10.19 -1.93
C PHE A 64 2.52 -10.03 -1.04
N ALA A 65 2.34 -10.90 -0.04
CA ALA A 65 1.22 -10.81 0.90
C ALA A 65 1.27 -9.51 1.72
N ALA A 66 2.43 -9.14 2.26
CA ALA A 66 2.63 -7.91 3.00
C ALA A 66 2.31 -6.66 2.16
N LEU A 67 2.74 -6.62 0.88
CA LEU A 67 2.40 -5.53 -0.03
C LEU A 67 0.90 -5.40 -0.28
N ASN A 68 0.20 -6.52 -0.51
CA ASN A 68 -1.25 -6.47 -0.72
C ASN A 68 -1.99 -6.04 0.54
N TYR A 69 -1.50 -6.42 1.73
CA TYR A 69 -2.07 -5.94 2.99
C TYR A 69 -1.86 -4.43 3.17
N ALA A 70 -0.65 -3.92 2.90
CA ALA A 70 -0.37 -2.48 2.88
C ALA A 70 -1.28 -1.73 1.90
N HIS A 71 -1.48 -2.28 0.70
CA HIS A 71 -2.35 -1.69 -0.31
C HIS A 71 -3.83 -1.70 0.09
N GLY A 72 -4.27 -2.72 0.83
CA GLY A 72 -5.61 -2.75 1.42
C GLY A 72 -5.87 -1.59 2.39
N TRP A 73 -4.88 -1.21 3.20
CA TRP A 73 -4.96 -0.01 4.06
C TRP A 73 -5.00 1.28 3.23
N LEU A 74 -4.23 1.37 2.14
CA LEU A 74 -4.26 2.51 1.22
C LEU A 74 -5.65 2.69 0.60
N ASP A 75 -6.23 1.62 0.07
CA ASP A 75 -7.56 1.61 -0.51
C ASP A 75 -8.65 1.98 0.49
N ALA A 76 -8.60 1.41 1.69
CA ALA A 76 -9.54 1.72 2.76
C ALA A 76 -9.43 3.21 3.15
N GLY A 77 -8.21 3.73 3.32
CA GLY A 77 -8.00 5.13 3.69
C GLY A 77 -8.46 6.11 2.62
N ALA A 78 -8.25 5.77 1.34
CA ALA A 78 -8.72 6.56 0.21
C ALA A 78 -10.26 6.58 0.16
N ARG A 79 -10.93 5.42 0.29
CA ARG A 79 -12.40 5.33 0.30
C ARG A 79 -13.05 6.01 1.49
N LEU A 80 -12.42 5.97 2.66
CA LEU A 80 -12.90 6.69 3.83
C LEU A 80 -12.69 8.20 3.70
N GLY A 81 -11.75 8.67 2.87
CA GLY A 81 -11.39 10.09 2.77
C GLY A 81 -10.33 10.54 3.79
N LEU A 82 -9.61 9.59 4.39
CA LEU A 82 -8.39 9.87 5.14
C LEU A 82 -7.28 10.37 4.22
N PHE A 83 -7.30 9.93 2.97
CA PHE A 83 -6.41 10.36 1.89
C PHE A 83 -7.22 11.02 0.78
N ASP A 84 -6.94 12.28 0.50
CA ASP A 84 -7.53 13.02 -0.63
C ASP A 84 -6.79 12.69 -1.93
N VAL A 85 -7.11 11.53 -2.52
CA VAL A 85 -6.48 11.00 -3.73
C VAL A 85 -7.54 10.66 -4.79
N HIS A 86 -7.17 10.82 -6.06
CA HIS A 86 -8.06 10.70 -7.22
C HIS A 86 -7.36 9.99 -8.40
N ASP A 87 -6.76 8.82 -8.14
CA ASP A 87 -6.09 8.01 -9.16
C ASP A 87 -6.60 6.56 -9.13
N SER A 88 -7.61 6.28 -9.96
CA SER A 88 -8.23 4.94 -10.07
C SER A 88 -7.30 3.86 -10.62
N LYS A 89 -6.08 4.21 -11.07
CA LYS A 89 -5.05 3.23 -11.44
C LYS A 89 -4.28 2.72 -10.24
N LEU A 90 -4.23 3.51 -9.16
CA LEU A 90 -3.46 3.22 -7.94
C LEU A 90 -4.33 2.94 -6.73
N PHE A 91 -5.58 3.40 -6.74
CA PHE A 91 -6.51 3.22 -5.64
C PHE A 91 -7.86 2.74 -6.17
N THR A 92 -8.61 2.07 -5.31
CA THR A 92 -10.01 1.70 -5.56
C THR A 92 -10.94 2.89 -5.36
N VAL A 93 -10.71 4.00 -6.05
CA VAL A 93 -11.52 5.22 -6.01
C VAL A 93 -12.03 5.60 -7.39
N ASP A 94 -13.05 6.48 -7.39
CA ASP A 94 -13.73 7.03 -8.56
C ASP A 94 -14.21 5.96 -9.57
#